data_AF-A0A3A8FKH7-F1
#
_entry.id   AF-A0A3A8FKH7-F1
#
_cell.length_a   1.000
_cell.length_b   1.000
_cell.length_c   1.000
_cell.angle_alpha   90.00
_cell.angle_beta   90.00
_cell.angle_gamma   90.00
#
_symmetry.space_group_name_H-M   'P 1'
#
loop_
_entity.id
_entity.type
_entity.pdbx_description
1 polymer ?
#
loop_
_entity_poly.entity_id
_entity_poly.type
_entity_poly.pdbx_seq_one_letter_code
_entity_poly.pdbx_strand_id
1 'polypeptide(L)' 'MKNIFSMLFLSCTPMLMHGCASTQPKVMPESPECINYRGMMTAPMAPDAMQRLKQDCEDSKLKANK' A
#
# COMPACT_ATOMS: atom_id res chain seq x y z
N MET A 1 15.50 5.00 50.51
CA MET A 1 15.79 4.43 49.17
C MET A 1 14.87 3.27 48.76
N LYS A 2 13.78 2.97 49.49
CA LYS A 2 12.85 1.86 49.14
C LYS A 2 11.67 2.30 48.26
N ASN A 3 11.37 3.60 48.24
CA ASN A 3 10.18 4.16 47.58
C ASN A 3 10.49 4.65 46.14
N ILE A 4 11.77 4.85 45.81
CA ILE A 4 12.24 5.26 44.47
C ILE A 4 12.11 4.10 43.47
N PHE A 5 12.35 2.87 43.93
CA PHE A 5 12.20 1.69 43.07
C PHE A 5 10.75 1.46 42.68
N SER A 6 9.79 1.72 43.58
CA SER A 6 8.35 1.56 43.33
C SER A 6 7.81 2.55 42.29
N MET A 7 8.33 3.78 42.26
CA MET A 7 7.93 4.79 41.26
C MET A 7 8.46 4.49 39.85
N LEU A 8 9.57 3.79 39.71
CA LEU A 8 10.15 3.43 38.41
C LEU A 8 9.32 2.39 37.65
N PHE A 9 8.64 1.48 38.36
CA PHE A 9 7.80 0.46 37.71
C PHE A 9 6.43 0.98 37.24
N LEU A 10 5.93 2.09 37.80
CA LEU A 10 4.59 2.59 37.48
C LEU A 10 4.51 3.46 36.22
N SER A 11 5.66 3.81 35.62
CA SER A 11 5.72 4.71 34.46
C SER A 11 5.93 4.01 33.11
N CYS A 12 6.17 2.70 33.09
CA CYS A 12 6.61 1.96 31.90
C CYS A 12 5.46 1.27 31.12
N THR A 13 4.26 1.86 31.07
CA THR A 13 3.08 1.20 30.46
C THR A 13 2.49 1.88 29.21
N PRO A 14 2.63 3.19 28.90
CA PRO A 14 1.96 3.73 27.72
C PRO A 14 2.90 3.84 26.51
N MET A 15 3.56 2.74 26.10
CA MET A 15 4.32 2.74 24.82
C MET A 15 3.88 1.67 23.82
N LEU A 16 2.96 0.77 24.19
CA LEU A 16 2.49 -0.31 23.31
C LEU A 16 1.26 0.05 22.45
N MET A 17 0.77 1.30 22.52
CA MET A 17 -0.41 1.76 21.75
C MET A 17 -0.03 2.61 20.52
N HIS A 18 1.11 2.36 19.89
CA HIS A 18 1.34 2.80 18.50
C HIS A 18 1.14 1.61 17.56
N GLY A 19 -0.02 0.97 17.69
CA GLY A 19 -0.48 -0.07 16.77
C GLY A 19 -0.98 0.58 15.48
N CYS A 20 -0.16 0.47 14.43
CA CYS A 20 -0.57 0.53 13.02
C CYS A 20 -1.46 1.73 12.62
N ALA A 21 -0.89 2.93 12.59
CA ALA A 21 -1.33 3.91 11.61
C ALA A 21 -0.90 3.40 10.22
N SER A 22 -1.65 2.43 9.68
CA SER A 22 -1.57 2.06 8.27
C SER A 22 -1.97 3.30 7.49
N THR A 23 -0.98 4.10 7.12
CA THR A 23 -1.12 5.08 6.04
C THR A 23 -1.57 4.26 4.85
N GLN A 24 -2.88 4.22 4.60
CA GLN A 24 -3.35 3.73 3.32
C GLN A 24 -2.66 4.63 2.29
N PRO A 25 -1.82 4.08 1.40
CA PRO A 25 -1.25 4.88 0.34
C PRO A 25 -2.44 5.52 -0.35
N LYS A 26 -2.44 6.87 -0.36
CA LYS A 26 -3.46 7.70 -1.01
C LYS A 26 -3.79 7.02 -2.33
N VAL A 27 -4.96 6.39 -2.40
CA VAL A 27 -5.36 5.61 -3.58
C VAL A 27 -5.51 6.63 -4.69
N MET A 28 -4.43 6.87 -5.43
CA MET A 28 -4.55 7.57 -6.69
C MET A 28 -5.53 6.73 -7.51
N PRO A 29 -6.58 7.36 -8.08
CA PRO A 29 -7.50 6.62 -8.91
C PRO A 29 -6.69 5.95 -10.01
N GLU A 30 -6.66 4.61 -9.99
CA GLU A 30 -5.98 3.85 -11.02
C GLU A 30 -6.64 4.16 -12.36
N SER A 31 -5.84 4.25 -13.42
CA SER A 31 -6.37 4.52 -14.74
C SER A 31 -7.23 3.33 -15.22
N PRO A 32 -8.20 3.54 -16.12
CA PRO A 32 -9.02 2.46 -16.67
C PRO A 32 -8.17 1.33 -17.29
N GLU A 33 -7.03 1.67 -17.89
CA GLU A 33 -6.08 0.71 -18.48
C GLU A 33 -5.43 -0.18 -17.42
N CYS A 34 -5.05 0.38 -16.27
CA CYS A 34 -4.50 -0.37 -15.15
C CYS A 34 -5.55 -1.26 -14.48
N ILE A 35 -6.80 -0.78 -14.35
CA ILE A 35 -7.91 -1.58 -13.84
C ILE A 35 -8.17 -2.78 -14.76
N ASN A 36 -8.15 -2.56 -16.07
CA ASN A 36 -8.31 -3.63 -17.06
C ASN A 36 -7.18 -4.64 -16.99
N TYR A 37 -5.91 -4.19 -16.97
CA TYR A 37 -4.76 -5.08 -16.82
C TYR A 37 -4.87 -5.94 -15.56
N ARG A 38 -5.20 -5.35 -14.41
CA ARG A 38 -5.37 -6.05 -13.15
C ARG A 38 -6.53 -7.05 -13.18
N GLY A 39 -7.67 -6.66 -13.71
CA GLY A 39 -8.86 -7.53 -13.83
C GLY A 39 -8.62 -8.74 -14.73
N MET A 40 -7.64 -8.64 -15.63
CA MET A 40 -7.36 -9.63 -16.65
C MET A 40 -6.14 -10.53 -16.34
N MET A 41 -5.40 -10.29 -15.25
CA MET A 41 -4.21 -11.09 -14.87
C MET A 41 -4.49 -12.58 -14.68
N THR A 42 -5.72 -12.96 -14.34
CA THR A 42 -6.14 -14.36 -14.12
C THR A 42 -6.87 -14.96 -15.32
N ALA A 43 -7.07 -14.20 -16.39
CA ALA A 43 -7.75 -14.68 -17.58
C ALA A 43 -6.80 -15.50 -18.46
N PRO A 44 -7.27 -16.57 -19.11
CA PRO A 44 -6.49 -17.33 -20.07
C PRO A 44 -6.33 -16.53 -21.36
N MET A 45 -5.31 -15.69 -21.41
CA MET A 45 -4.95 -14.91 -22.59
C MET A 45 -3.55 -15.24 -23.08
N ALA A 46 -3.29 -14.91 -24.34
CA ALA A 46 -1.96 -15.00 -24.90
C ALA A 46 -1.01 -14.00 -24.19
N PRO A 47 0.28 -14.36 -24.01
CA PRO A 47 1.22 -13.55 -23.25
C PRO A 47 1.52 -12.18 -23.90
N ASP A 48 1.39 -12.08 -25.22
CA ASP A 48 1.51 -10.82 -25.95
C ASP A 48 0.35 -9.88 -25.61
N ALA A 49 -0.89 -10.39 -25.54
CA ALA A 49 -2.05 -9.61 -25.12
C ALA A 49 -1.92 -9.10 -23.69
N MET A 50 -1.41 -9.93 -22.76
CA MET A 50 -1.08 -9.50 -21.40
C MET A 50 -0.01 -8.40 -21.37
N GLN A 51 1.01 -8.51 -22.22
CA GLN A 51 2.06 -7.50 -22.31
C GLN A 51 1.53 -6.17 -22.85
N ARG A 52 0.59 -6.19 -23.80
CA ARG A 52 -0.07 -4.97 -24.29
C ARG A 52 -0.86 -4.27 -23.20
N LEU A 53 -1.69 -5.00 -22.45
CA LEU A 53 -2.43 -4.44 -21.32
C LEU A 53 -1.51 -3.81 -20.26
N LYS A 54 -0.36 -4.45 -20.00
CA LYS A 54 0.67 -3.90 -19.12
C LYS A 54 1.24 -2.58 -19.68
N GLN A 55 1.60 -2.55 -20.96
CA GLN A 55 2.13 -1.36 -21.62
C GLN A 55 1.12 -0.20 -21.56
N ASP A 56 -0.15 -0.46 -21.85
CA ASP A 56 -1.21 0.56 -21.82
C ASP A 56 -1.37 1.18 -20.42
N CYS A 57 -1.29 0.36 -19.36
CA CYS A 57 -1.29 0.83 -17.98
C CYS A 57 -0.09 1.74 -17.68
N GLU A 58 1.12 1.35 -18.07
CA GLU A 58 2.33 2.16 -17.83
C GLU A 58 2.29 3.48 -18.62
N ASP A 59 1.84 3.45 -19.88
CA ASP A 59 1.67 4.65 -20.70
C ASP A 59 0.63 5.61 -20.11
N SER A 60 -0.46 5.08 -19.54
CA SER A 60 -1.48 5.89 -18.87
C SER A 60 -0.93 6.58 -17.63
N LYS A 61 -0.09 5.90 -16.84
CA LYS A 61 0.61 6.52 -15.70
C LYS A 61 1.54 7.64 -16.14
N LEU A 62 2.29 7.45 -17.23
CA LEU A 62 3.18 8.50 -17.76
C LEU A 62 2.39 9.72 -18.26
N LYS A 63 1.23 9.51 -18.90
CA LYS A 63 0.34 10.59 -19.35
C LYS A 63 -0.30 11.34 -18.18
N ALA A 64 -0.67 10.65 -17.10
CA ALA A 64 -1.29 11.27 -15.92
C ALA A 64 -0.31 12.12 -15.06
N ASN A 65 1.00 11.93 -15.23
CA ASN A 65 2.05 12.68 -14.51
C ASN A 65 2.64 13.85 -15.33
N LYS A 66 2.06 14.16 -16.49
CA LYS A 66 2.48 15.25 -17.38
C LYS A 66 1.44 16.36 -17.38
#